data_AF-A0A974S876-F1
#
_entry.id   AF-A0A974S876-F1
#
_cell.length_a   1.000
_cell.length_b   1.000
_cell.length_c   1.000
_cell.angle_alpha   90.00
_cell.angle_beta   90.00
_cell.angle_gamma   90.00
#
_symmetry.space_group_name_H-M   'P 1'
#
loop_
_entity.id
_entity.type
_entity.pdbx_description
1 polymer ?
#
loop_
_entity_poly.entity_id
_entity_poly.type
_entity_poly.pdbx_seq_one_letter_code
_entity_poly.pdbx_strand_id
1 'polypeptide(L)' 'MKGAGGVWDEARLRTYLPGPQKLIPGIRMTYPGLKNPAQLDDLIAYLKTLK' A
#
# COMPACT_ATOMS: atom_id res chain seq x y z
N MET A 1 -3.78 -10.63 4.78
CA MET A 1 -3.98 -9.31 5.41
C MET A 1 -5.43 -9.22 5.93
N LYS A 2 -5.67 -9.49 7.21
CA LYS A 2 -7.01 -9.54 7.83
C LYS A 2 -7.03 -8.50 8.95
N GLY A 3 -7.15 -7.22 8.60
CA GLY A 3 -7.00 -6.12 9.58
C GLY A 3 -7.56 -4.78 9.13
N ALA A 4 -7.63 -4.53 7.82
CA ALA A 4 -8.44 -3.44 7.26
C ALA A 4 -9.53 -4.11 6.44
N GLY A 5 -10.79 -4.08 6.89
CA GLY A 5 -11.94 -4.75 6.26
C GLY A 5 -12.33 -4.19 4.88
N GLY A 6 -11.41 -4.21 3.92
CA GLY A 6 -11.61 -3.75 2.55
C GLY A 6 -10.75 -4.54 1.57
N VAL A 7 -11.13 -4.46 0.29
CA VAL A 7 -10.39 -5.08 -0.82
C VAL A 7 -9.08 -4.33 -1.03
N TRP A 8 -7.96 -5.06 -1.16
CA TRP A 8 -6.67 -4.49 -1.55
C TRP A 8 -6.61 -4.34 -3.07
N ASP A 9 -7.39 -3.39 -3.59
CA ASP A 9 -7.35 -2.99 -4.99
C ASP A 9 -6.22 -1.98 -5.24
N GLU A 10 -5.98 -1.69 -6.53
CA GLU A 10 -4.94 -0.74 -6.93
C GLU A 10 -5.15 0.65 -6.33
N ALA A 11 -6.38 1.15 -6.29
CA ALA A 11 -6.68 2.48 -5.74
C ALA A 11 -6.30 2.56 -4.25
N ARG A 12 -6.60 1.50 -3.50
CA ARG A 12 -6.24 1.38 -2.08
C ARG A 12 -4.74 1.23 -1.89
N LEU A 13 -4.05 0.47 -2.74
CA LEU A 13 -2.59 0.35 -2.69
C LEU A 13 -1.91 1.69 -2.98
N ARG A 14 -2.40 2.47 -3.95
CA ARG A 14 -1.88 3.81 -4.29
C ARG A 14 -2.01 4.81 -3.15
N THR A 15 -3.00 4.66 -2.27
CA THR A 15 -3.19 5.54 -1.10
C THR A 15 -2.44 5.01 0.14
N TYR A 16 -2.32 3.70 0.28
CA TYR A 16 -1.66 3.05 1.41
C TYR A 16 -0.13 3.09 1.32
N LEU A 17 0.45 2.73 0.18
CA LEU A 17 1.89 2.58 0.01
C LEU A 17 2.69 3.89 0.21
N PRO A 18 2.19 5.09 -0.14
CA PRO A 18 2.92 6.34 0.15
C PRO A 18 2.97 6.73 1.63
N GLY A 19 2.12 6.15 2.49
CA GLY A 19 2.02 6.57 3.89
C GLY A 19 0.99 5.78 4.71
N PRO A 20 1.27 4.53 5.06
CA PRO A 20 0.28 3.65 5.69
C PRO A 20 -0.11 4.11 7.11
N GLN A 21 0.81 4.75 7.83
CA GLN A 21 0.56 5.32 9.16
C GLN A 21 -0.47 6.46 9.15
N LYS A 22 -0.58 7.20 8.05
CA LYS A 22 -1.58 8.26 7.89
C LYS A 22 -2.98 7.68 7.65
N LEU A 23 -3.05 6.54 6.95
CA LEU A 23 -4.31 5.90 6.59
C LEU A 23 -4.85 5.02 7.73
N ILE A 24 -3.98 4.37 8.50
CA ILE A 24 -4.34 3.46 9.58
C ILE A 24 -3.62 3.90 10.86
N PRO A 25 -4.26 4.76 11.69
CA PRO A 25 -3.72 5.14 12.98
C PRO A 25 -3.47 3.91 13.86
N GLY A 26 -2.29 3.84 14.49
CA GLY A 26 -1.92 2.70 15.34
C GLY A 26 -1.45 1.44 14.60
N ILE A 27 -1.20 1.51 13.29
CA ILE A 27 -0.60 0.40 12.56
C ILE A 27 0.81 0.08 13.08
N ARG A 28 1.09 -1.20 13.30
CA ARG A 28 2.40 -1.69 13.78
C ARG A 28 3.50 -1.69 12.70
N MET A 29 3.14 -1.48 11.44
CA MET A 29 4.07 -1.48 10.31
C MET A 29 4.83 -0.15 10.27
N THR A 30 6.11 -0.19 10.62
CA THR A 30 7.04 0.93 10.46
C THR A 30 7.55 0.97 9.02
N TYR A 31 6.71 1.46 8.11
CA TYR A 31 7.07 1.70 6.72
C TYR A 31 7.01 3.20 6.41
N PRO A 32 8.11 3.82 5.95
CA PRO A 32 8.18 5.27 5.71
C PRO A 32 7.34 5.74 4.51
N GLY A 33 6.89 4.79 3.69
CA GLY A 33 6.09 5.05 2.50
C GLY A 33 6.92 5.20 1.22
N LEU A 34 6.33 4.85 0.08
CA LEU A 34 6.91 4.98 -1.26
C LEU A 34 6.34 6.23 -1.95
N LYS A 35 7.13 7.30 -1.99
CA LYS A 35 6.70 8.60 -2.55
C LYS A 35 7.06 8.77 -4.03
N ASN A 36 7.97 7.94 -4.55
CA ASN A 36 8.33 7.98 -5.96
C ASN A 36 7.20 7.33 -6.78
N PRO A 37 6.54 8.07 -7.70
CA PRO A 37 5.41 7.55 -8.46
C PRO A 37 5.80 6.40 -9.39
N ALA A 38 6.97 6.44 -10.02
CA ALA A 38 7.41 5.36 -10.91
C ALA A 38 7.64 4.05 -10.14
N GLN A 39 8.32 4.13 -8.99
CA GLN A 39 8.53 2.96 -8.14
C GLN A 39 7.22 2.42 -7.57
N LEU A 40 6.24 3.30 -7.30
CA LEU A 40 4.92 2.90 -6.84
C LEU A 40 4.18 2.11 -7.93
N ASP A 41 4.23 2.59 -9.17
CA ASP A 41 3.64 1.90 -10.32
C ASP A 41 4.28 0.53 -10.55
N ASP A 42 5.61 0.46 -10.51
CA ASP A 42 6.37 -0.79 -10.66
C ASP A 42 6.01 -1.80 -9.55
N LEU A 43 5.93 -1.34 -8.31
CA LEU A 43 5.56 -2.19 -7.17
C LEU A 43 4.13 -2.72 -7.32
N ILE A 44 3.17 -1.86 -7.71
CA ILE A 44 1.79 -2.28 -7.94
C ILE A 44 1.71 -3.29 -9.09
N ALA A 45 2.44 -3.05 -10.18
CA ALA A 45 2.52 -3.97 -11.31
C ALA A 45 3.07 -5.33 -10.87
N TYR A 46 4.15 -5.36 -10.08
CA TYR A 46 4.69 -6.58 -9.50
C TYR A 46 3.67 -7.30 -8.62
N LEU A 47 3.02 -6.60 -7.70
CA LEU A 47 2.01 -7.18 -6.81
C LEU A 47 0.84 -7.81 -7.56
N LYS A 48 0.44 -7.27 -8.72
CA LYS A 48 -0.59 -7.86 -9.59
C LYS A 48 -0.17 -9.20 -10.23
N THR A 49 1.13 -9.47 -10.31
CA THR A 49 1.64 -10.74 -10.84
C THR A 49 1.58 -11.87 -9.82
N LEU A 50 1.51 -11.54 -8.53
CA LEU A 50 1.41 -12.49 -7.43
C LEU A 50 -0.06 -12.92 -7.26
N LYS A 51 -0.43 -14.03 -7.90
CA LYS A 51 -1.75 -14.66 -7.74
C LYS A 51 -1.80 -15.60 -6.55
#